data_AF-A0A5C7LWV4-F1
#
_entry.id   AF-A0A5C7LWV4-F1
#
_cell.length_a   1.000
_cell.length_b   1.000
_cell.length_c   1.000
_cell.angle_alpha   90.00
_cell.angle_beta   90.00
_cell.angle_gamma   90.00
#
_symmetry.space_group_name_H-M   'P 1'
#
loop_
_entity.id
_entity.type
_entity.pdbx_description
1 polymer ?
#
loop_
_entity_poly.entity_id
_entity_poly.type
_entity_poly.pdbx_seq_one_letter_code
_entity_poly.pdbx_strand_id
1 'polypeptide(L)'
;MSLMESARKVLDGYVIEAPKRLEIKESDFAESVLLPAGPLLGQLADISTTVYALRNGLSEGNPVVKGLVNNLPLFSAVKIAVGVGTGLVIQRMENKGHKRMVSILASLAGFAPAISNVITVARSKRG
;
A
#
# COMPACT_ATOMS: atom_id res chain seq x y z
N MET A 1 -57.00 1.32 -7.20
CA MET A 1 -55.75 0.54 -7.19
C MET A 1 -54.87 1.14 -6.11
N SER A 2 -54.57 0.40 -5.05
CA SER A 2 -53.82 0.95 -3.91
C SER A 2 -52.32 0.94 -4.19
N LEU A 3 -51.56 1.87 -3.59
CA LEU A 3 -50.10 1.95 -3.70
C LEU A 3 -49.40 0.61 -3.35
N MET A 4 -50.01 -0.17 -2.45
CA MET A 4 -49.54 -1.51 -2.07
C MET A 4 -49.70 -2.53 -3.20
N GLU A 5 -50.77 -2.46 -4.00
CA GLU A 5 -50.95 -3.38 -5.14
C GLU A 5 -49.96 -3.10 -6.26
N SER A 6 -49.65 -1.82 -6.53
CA SER A 6 -48.63 -1.44 -7.51
C SER A 6 -47.22 -1.86 -7.06
N ALA A 7 -46.89 -1.69 -5.77
CA ALA A 7 -45.60 -2.13 -5.23
C ALA A 7 -45.41 -3.65 -5.32
N ARG A 8 -46.48 -4.42 -5.04
CA ARG A 8 -46.44 -5.89 -5.11
C ARG A 8 -46.26 -6.38 -6.55
N LYS A 9 -46.95 -5.77 -7.51
CA LYS A 9 -46.82 -6.13 -8.93
C LYS A 9 -45.43 -5.87 -9.51
N VAL A 10 -44.76 -4.82 -9.01
CA VAL A 10 -43.36 -4.54 -9.38
C VAL A 10 -42.44 -5.56 -8.74
N LEU A 11 -42.58 -5.82 -7.43
CA LEU A 11 -41.70 -6.73 -6.69
C LEU A 11 -41.84 -8.20 -7.12
N ASP A 12 -43.05 -8.67 -7.43
CA ASP A 12 -43.28 -10.06 -7.88
C ASP A 12 -42.72 -10.31 -9.30
N GLY A 13 -42.46 -9.26 -10.09
CA GLY A 13 -41.83 -9.34 -11.41
C GLY A 13 -40.29 -9.37 -11.36
N TYR A 14 -39.68 -8.99 -10.23
CA TYR A 14 -38.26 -9.12 -10.00
C TYR A 14 -38.01 -10.38 -9.18
N VAL A 15 -37.75 -11.49 -9.86
CA VAL A 15 -37.02 -12.60 -9.24
C VAL A 15 -35.62 -12.07 -8.95
N ILE A 16 -35.45 -11.45 -7.77
CA ILE A 16 -34.13 -11.15 -7.23
C ILE A 16 -33.56 -12.50 -6.82
N GLU A 17 -32.94 -13.19 -7.76
CA GLU A 17 -32.00 -14.24 -7.44
C GLU A 17 -30.94 -13.58 -6.55
N ALA A 18 -31.07 -13.75 -5.24
CA ALA A 18 -30.06 -13.31 -4.29
C ALA A 18 -28.73 -13.87 -4.81
N PRO A 19 -27.72 -13.02 -5.10
CA PRO A 19 -26.48 -13.50 -5.69
C PRO A 19 -25.96 -14.61 -4.79
N LYS A 20 -25.90 -15.83 -5.34
CA LYS A 20 -25.30 -16.99 -4.67
C LYS A 20 -23.99 -16.49 -4.09
N ARG A 21 -23.87 -16.55 -2.76
CA ARG A 21 -22.71 -16.15 -1.93
C ARG A 21 -21.53 -15.68 -2.77
N LEU A 22 -21.24 -14.37 -2.75
CA LEU A 22 -19.97 -13.85 -3.24
C LEU A 22 -18.86 -14.52 -2.42
N GLU A 23 -18.37 -15.67 -2.87
CA GLU A 23 -17.10 -16.23 -2.47
C GLU A 23 -16.03 -15.27 -2.98
N ILE A 24 -15.75 -14.24 -2.19
CA ILE A 24 -14.55 -13.44 -2.36
C ILE A 24 -13.40 -14.41 -2.10
N LYS A 25 -12.81 -14.96 -3.16
CA LYS A 25 -11.56 -15.71 -3.03
C LYS A 25 -10.55 -14.76 -2.39
N GLU A 26 -9.89 -15.17 -1.31
CA GLU A 26 -8.86 -14.36 -0.63
C GLU A 26 -7.77 -13.87 -1.61
N SER A 27 -7.57 -14.57 -2.74
CA SER A 27 -6.69 -14.14 -3.83
C SER A 27 -7.04 -12.76 -4.40
N ASP A 28 -8.34 -12.45 -4.49
CA ASP A 28 -8.80 -11.21 -5.10
C ASP A 28 -8.55 -10.02 -4.17
N PHE A 29 -8.59 -10.21 -2.85
CA PHE A 29 -8.25 -9.16 -1.89
C PHE A 29 -6.75 -8.83 -1.91
N ALA A 30 -5.89 -9.85 -1.99
CA ALA A 30 -4.45 -9.65 -2.09
C ALA A 30 -4.07 -8.91 -3.38
N GLU A 31 -4.70 -9.26 -4.50
CA GLU A 31 -4.42 -8.61 -5.78
C GLU A 31 -5.04 -7.21 -5.90
N SER A 32 -6.26 -7.00 -5.42
CA SER A 32 -6.98 -5.73 -5.60
C SER A 32 -6.69 -4.69 -4.52
N VAL A 33 -6.27 -5.09 -3.32
CA VAL A 33 -6.08 -4.18 -2.17
C VAL A 33 -4.63 -4.17 -1.70
N LEU A 34 -4.04 -5.34 -1.43
CA LEU A 34 -2.69 -5.39 -0.85
C LEU A 34 -1.60 -4.98 -1.85
N LEU A 35 -1.68 -5.39 -3.11
CA LEU A 35 -0.72 -5.00 -4.15
C LEU A 35 -0.66 -3.48 -4.38
N PRO A 36 -1.79 -2.78 -4.60
CA PRO A 36 -1.74 -1.32 -4.77
C PRO A 36 -1.43 -0.57 -3.47
N ALA A 37 -1.74 -1.13 -2.30
CA ALA A 37 -1.39 -0.54 -1.00
C ALA A 37 0.07 -0.79 -0.58
N GLY A 38 0.72 -1.81 -1.14
CA GLY A 38 2.08 -2.24 -0.81
C GLY A 38 3.13 -1.11 -0.82
N PRO A 39 3.18 -0.25 -1.85
CA PRO A 39 4.08 0.90 -1.87
C PRO A 39 3.86 1.85 -0.69
N LEU A 40 2.61 2.19 -0.36
CA LEU A 40 2.30 3.07 0.77
C LEU A 40 2.68 2.45 2.10
N LEU A 41 2.35 1.17 2.31
CA LEU A 41 2.74 0.43 3.52
C LEU A 41 4.26 0.35 3.66
N GLY A 42 4.97 0.14 2.54
CA GLY A 42 6.42 0.14 2.49
C GLY A 42 7.04 1.48 2.88
N GLN A 43 6.50 2.59 2.37
CA GLN A 43 6.97 3.94 2.77
C GLN A 43 6.66 4.24 4.24
N LEU A 44 5.53 3.79 4.78
CA LEU A 44 5.22 3.92 6.21
C LEU A 44 6.19 3.11 7.09
N ALA A 45 6.51 1.89 6.68
CA ALA A 45 7.51 1.07 7.36
C ALA A 45 8.90 1.73 7.31
N ASP A 46 9.26 2.31 6.16
CA ASP A 46 10.52 3.04 6.00
C ASP A 46 10.58 4.25 6.94
N ILE A 47 9.55 5.11 6.96
CA ILE A 47 9.44 6.23 7.90
C ILE A 47 9.62 5.75 9.35
N SER A 48 8.91 4.70 9.73
CA SER A 48 8.93 4.17 11.09
C SER A 48 10.32 3.66 11.48
N THR A 49 10.97 2.91 10.58
CA THR A 49 12.31 2.36 10.80
C THR A 49 13.39 3.44 10.81
N THR A 50 13.28 4.46 9.96
CA THR A 50 14.17 5.63 9.98
C THR A 50 14.05 6.40 11.29
N VAL A 51 12.82 6.69 11.76
CA VAL A 51 12.60 7.37 13.05
C VAL A 51 13.18 6.54 14.20
N TYR A 52 13.00 5.22 14.18
CA TYR A 52 13.59 4.33 15.19
C TYR A 52 15.13 4.37 15.15
N ALA A 53 15.74 4.29 13.97
CA ALA A 53 17.20 4.34 13.80
C ALA A 53 17.78 5.67 14.33
N LEU A 54 17.17 6.80 13.98
CA LEU A 54 17.59 8.13 14.45
C LEU A 54 17.50 8.26 15.98
N ARG A 55 16.44 7.71 16.59
CA ARG A 55 16.30 7.67 18.07
C ARG A 55 17.36 6.81 18.76
N ASN A 56 17.96 5.86 18.06
CA ASN A 56 19.06 5.04 18.58
C ASN A 56 20.45 5.64 18.27
N GLY A 57 20.51 6.91 17.82
CA GLY A 57 21.77 7.62 17.57
C GLY A 57 22.44 7.28 16.24
N LEU A 58 21.76 6.53 15.36
CA LEU A 58 22.26 6.28 14.00
C LEU A 58 22.05 7.51 13.13
N SER A 59 23.02 7.79 12.26
CA SER A 59 22.93 8.88 11.28
C SER A 59 22.78 8.33 9.87
N GLU A 60 21.96 9.00 9.05
CA GLU A 60 21.79 8.65 7.66
C GLU A 60 23.09 8.85 6.86
N GLY A 61 23.56 7.80 6.19
CA GLY A 61 24.82 7.81 5.44
C GLY A 61 24.71 8.52 4.09
N ASN A 62 23.50 8.56 3.51
CA ASN A 62 23.27 9.23 2.24
C ASN A 62 23.12 10.75 2.45
N PRO A 63 24.01 11.62 1.90
CA PRO A 63 23.98 13.05 2.15
C PRO A 63 22.68 13.75 1.68
N VAL A 64 22.04 13.22 0.63
CA VAL A 64 20.76 13.75 0.12
C VAL A 64 19.63 13.46 1.10
N VAL A 65 19.58 12.23 1.61
CA VAL A 65 18.54 11.82 2.57
C VAL A 65 18.82 12.42 3.95
N LYS A 66 20.10 12.57 4.33
CA LYS A 66 20.54 13.15 5.60
C LYS A 66 19.99 14.55 5.84
N GLY A 67 19.97 15.40 4.79
CA GLY A 67 19.34 16.72 4.88
C GLY A 67 17.83 16.65 5.10
N LEU A 68 17.18 15.64 4.51
CA LEU A 68 15.75 15.39 4.63
C LEU A 68 15.35 14.83 6.00
N VAL A 69 16.09 13.85 6.55
CA VAL A 69 15.76 13.27 7.87
C VAL A 69 15.94 14.24 9.04
N ASN A 70 16.74 15.30 8.87
CA ASN A 70 16.81 16.39 9.85
C ASN A 70 15.47 17.15 9.99
N ASN A 71 14.60 17.06 8.98
CA ASN A 71 13.23 17.58 9.01
C ASN A 71 12.25 16.43 8.79
N LEU A 72 11.96 15.68 9.86
CA LEU A 72 11.08 14.50 9.82
C LEU A 72 9.74 14.75 9.12
N PRO A 73 9.01 15.85 9.35
CA PRO A 73 7.80 16.16 8.60
C PRO A 73 8.00 16.22 7.08
N LEU A 74 9.07 16.89 6.62
CA LEU A 74 9.39 16.98 5.19
C LEU A 74 9.79 15.61 4.63
N PHE A 75 10.57 14.84 5.37
CA PHE A 75 10.92 13.47 4.98
C PHE A 75 9.68 12.58 4.83
N SER A 76 8.76 12.61 5.80
CA SER A 76 7.51 11.86 5.73
C SER A 76 6.63 12.30 4.56
N ALA A 77 6.52 13.60 4.30
CA ALA A 77 5.77 14.12 3.17
C ALA A 77 6.34 13.64 1.82
N VAL A 78 7.67 13.69 1.66
CA VAL A 78 8.35 13.18 0.47
C VAL A 78 8.14 11.68 0.30
N LYS A 79 8.26 10.89 1.38
CA LYS A 79 8.04 9.44 1.34
C LYS A 79 6.60 9.08 0.97
N ILE A 80 5.60 9.79 1.52
CA ILE A 80 4.20 9.63 1.14
C ILE A 80 3.99 9.99 -0.34
N ALA A 81 4.56 11.12 -0.81
CA ALA A 81 4.46 11.53 -2.20
C ALA A 81 5.07 10.50 -3.16
N VAL A 82 6.23 9.93 -2.81
CA VAL A 82 6.86 8.84 -3.55
C VAL A 82 5.95 7.59 -3.54
N GLY A 83 5.41 7.20 -2.38
CA GLY A 83 4.51 6.05 -2.27
C GLY A 83 3.25 6.18 -3.15
N VAL A 84 2.60 7.35 -3.12
CA VAL A 84 1.45 7.66 -3.98
C VAL A 84 1.86 7.65 -5.45
N GLY A 85 2.96 8.31 -5.81
CA GLY A 85 3.46 8.37 -7.19
C GLY A 85 3.79 6.98 -7.74
N THR A 86 4.47 6.14 -6.95
CA THR A 86 4.78 4.75 -7.31
C THR A 86 3.50 3.93 -7.48
N GLY A 87 2.51 4.08 -6.57
CA GLY A 87 1.19 3.43 -6.70
C GLY A 87 0.47 3.80 -7.99
N LEU A 88 0.48 5.07 -8.39
CA LEU A 88 -0.13 5.53 -9.65
C LEU A 88 0.57 4.95 -10.89
N VAL A 89 1.90 4.84 -10.88
CA VAL A 89 2.68 4.23 -11.97
C VAL A 89 2.38 2.73 -12.07
N ILE A 90 2.36 2.04 -10.94
CA ILE A 90 1.98 0.63 -10.81
C ILE A 90 0.59 0.40 -11.40
N GLN A 91 -0.40 1.20 -10.99
CA GLN A 91 -1.77 1.09 -11.51
C GLN A 91 -1.83 1.33 -13.04
N ARG A 92 -1.09 2.32 -13.55
CA ARG A 92 -0.98 2.56 -15.00
C ARG A 92 -0.33 1.40 -15.75
N MET A 93 0.67 0.75 -15.17
CA MET A 93 1.35 -0.41 -15.77
C MET A 93 0.49 -1.67 -15.69
N GLU A 94 -0.30 -1.83 -14.63
CA GLU A 94 -1.25 -2.93 -14.48
C GLU A 94 -2.32 -2.89 -15.57
N ASN A 95 -2.85 -1.70 -15.85
CA ASN A 95 -3.80 -1.47 -16.93
C ASN A 95 -3.22 -1.74 -18.33
N LYS A 96 -1.88 -1.78 -18.47
CA LYS A 96 -1.17 -2.17 -19.70
C LYS A 96 -0.85 -3.68 -19.76
N GLY A 97 -1.41 -4.49 -18.86
CA GLY A 97 -1.25 -5.95 -18.86
C GLY A 97 0.02 -6.48 -18.18
N HIS A 98 0.80 -5.64 -17.49
CA HIS A 98 2.09 -6.04 -16.88
C HIS A 98 1.98 -6.46 -15.40
N LYS A 99 0.87 -7.10 -15.01
CA LYS A 99 0.50 -7.36 -13.60
C LYS A 99 1.61 -8.00 -12.75
N ARG A 100 2.32 -8.98 -13.30
CA ARG A 100 3.37 -9.74 -12.57
C ARG A 100 4.63 -8.91 -12.30
N MET A 101 5.05 -8.08 -13.25
CA MET A 101 6.20 -7.18 -13.09
C MET A 101 5.87 -6.02 -12.14
N VAL A 102 4.62 -5.56 -12.18
CA VAL A 102 4.09 -4.55 -11.27
C VAL A 102 4.08 -5.04 -9.82
N SER A 103 3.68 -6.29 -9.57
CA SER A 103 3.71 -6.90 -8.23
C SER A 103 5.13 -6.97 -7.63
N ILE A 104 6.11 -7.35 -8.45
CA ILE A 104 7.51 -7.44 -8.04
C ILE A 104 8.08 -6.05 -7.76
N LEU A 105 7.83 -5.08 -8.65
CA LEU A 105 8.31 -3.71 -8.48
C LEU A 105 7.66 -3.02 -7.28
N ALA A 106 6.36 -3.25 -7.04
CA ALA A 106 5.64 -2.75 -5.87
C ALA A 106 6.24 -3.28 -4.56
N SER A 107 6.52 -4.58 -4.54
CA SER A 107 7.11 -5.26 -3.37
C SER A 107 8.53 -4.77 -3.08
N LEU A 108 9.37 -4.64 -4.11
CA LEU A 108 10.75 -4.17 -3.97
C LEU A 108 10.82 -2.67 -3.60
N ALA A 109 10.06 -1.82 -4.27
CA ALA A 109 10.05 -0.38 -4.02
C ALA A 109 9.47 -0.02 -2.64
N GLY A 110 8.51 -0.82 -2.15
CA GLY A 110 7.93 -0.65 -0.83
C GLY A 110 8.85 -1.10 0.30
N PHE A 111 9.32 -2.35 0.25
CA PHE A 111 9.91 -2.98 1.43
C PHE A 111 11.44 -2.93 1.51
N ALA A 112 12.15 -2.77 0.39
CA ALA A 112 13.61 -2.80 0.40
C ALA A 112 14.26 -1.74 1.31
N PRO A 113 13.79 -0.47 1.35
CA PRO A 113 14.36 0.54 2.25
C PRO A 113 14.15 0.19 3.74
N ALA A 114 12.94 -0.23 4.11
CA ALA A 114 12.63 -0.62 5.47
C ALA A 114 13.46 -1.83 5.94
N ILE A 115 13.64 -2.84 5.08
CA ILE A 115 14.49 -4.01 5.36
C ILE A 115 15.95 -3.57 5.58
N SER A 116 16.47 -2.67 4.74
CA SER A 116 17.84 -2.16 4.87
C SER A 116 18.07 -1.48 6.23
N ASN A 117 17.11 -0.65 6.67
CA ASN A 117 17.17 0.02 7.96
C ASN A 117 17.15 -0.99 9.13
N VAL A 118 16.27 -1.99 9.08
CA VAL A 118 16.19 -3.05 10.12
C VAL A 118 17.50 -3.82 10.24
N ILE A 119 18.11 -4.23 9.12
CA ILE A 119 19.40 -4.94 9.12
C ILE A 119 20.50 -4.09 9.74
N THR A 120 20.54 -2.80 9.40
CA THR A 120 21.54 -1.86 9.91
C THR A 120 21.45 -1.71 11.43
N VAL A 121 20.24 -1.53 11.96
CA VAL A 121 20.01 -1.46 13.41
C VAL A 121 20.40 -2.77 14.10
N ALA A 122 20.02 -3.92 13.53
CA ALA A 122 20.35 -5.23 14.09
C ALA A 122 21.87 -5.48 14.15
N ARG A 123 22.63 -5.01 13.16
CA ARG A 123 24.11 -5.10 13.16
C ARG A 123 24.74 -4.17 14.18
N SER A 124 24.24 -2.93 14.31
CA SER A 124 24.76 -1.96 15.29
C SER A 124 24.60 -2.42 16.74
N LYS A 125 23.63 -3.27 17.07
CA LYS A 125 23.43 -3.82 18.43
C LYS A 125 24.32 -5.01 18.77
N ARG A 126 25.01 -5.60 17.79
CA ARG A 126 25.90 -6.77 17.99
C ARG A 126 27.39 -6.41 18.05
N GLY A 127 27.73 -5.17 17.72
CA GLY A 127 29.09 -4.64 17.77
C GLY A 127 29.39 -3.93 19.07
#